data_AF-A0A937P4K4-F1
#
_entry.id   AF-A0A937P4K4-F1
#
_cell.length_a   1.000
_cell.length_b   1.000
_cell.length_c   1.000
_cell.angle_alpha   90.00
_cell.angle_beta   90.00
_cell.angle_gamma   90.00
#
_symmetry.space_group_name_H-M   'P 1'
#
loop_
_entity.id
_entity.type
_entity.pdbx_description
1 polymer ?
#
loop_
_entity_poly.entity_id
_entity_poly.type
_entity_poly.pdbx_seq_one_letter_code
_entity_poly.pdbx_strand_id
1 'polypeptide(L)'
;MIKAKLSFGLILLLTLVPSVITAQVDKEDITFGKYRTIYSEVLGQERMLYVKLPENYESSEDAYPVVFQLYAHFLESYYLPVVRTTHLMAQMGEAPEMIVVGSMKKRLKYFTGCTSFIRRV
;
A
#
# COMPACT_ATOMS: atom_id res chain seq x y z
N MET A 1 34.06 42.95 -34.14
CA MET A 1 33.65 41.53 -34.23
C MET A 1 34.07 40.65 -33.04
N ILE A 2 35.05 41.04 -32.21
CA ILE A 2 35.52 40.21 -31.07
C ILE A 2 34.56 40.27 -29.87
N LYS A 3 33.95 41.44 -29.58
CA LYS A 3 33.00 41.61 -28.46
C LYS A 3 31.75 40.73 -28.57
N ALA A 4 31.22 40.55 -29.79
CA ALA A 4 30.04 39.72 -30.04
C ALA A 4 30.32 38.21 -29.91
N LYS A 5 31.55 37.77 -30.21
CA LYS A 5 31.98 36.37 -29.99
C LYS A 5 32.21 36.08 -28.50
N LEU A 6 32.72 37.07 -27.75
CA LEU A 6 32.93 36.97 -26.31
C LEU A 6 31.60 36.94 -25.53
N SER A 7 30.60 37.72 -25.96
CA SER A 7 29.26 37.70 -25.35
C SER A 7 28.48 36.42 -25.68
N PHE A 8 28.64 35.86 -26.88
CA PHE A 8 27.97 34.61 -27.26
C PHE A 8 28.53 33.40 -26.49
N GLY A 9 29.85 33.37 -26.26
CA GLY A 9 30.48 32.34 -25.43
C GLY A 9 30.04 32.39 -23.96
N LEU A 10 29.79 33.59 -23.42
CA LEU A 10 29.32 33.77 -22.04
C LEU A 10 27.87 33.29 -21.84
N ILE A 11 27.01 33.50 -22.83
CA ILE A 11 25.61 33.01 -22.81
C ILE A 11 25.56 31.49 -22.92
N LEU A 12 26.42 30.90 -23.77
CA LEU A 12 26.52 29.44 -23.92
C LEU A 12 27.07 28.75 -22.66
N LEU A 13 27.94 29.43 -21.90
CA LEU A 13 28.49 28.90 -20.64
C LEU A 13 27.46 28.93 -19.50
N LEU A 14 26.51 29.88 -19.53
CA LEU A 14 25.49 30.05 -18.49
C LEU A 14 24.30 29.08 -18.66
N THR A 15 24.03 28.60 -19.87
CA THR A 15 23.00 27.57 -20.14
C THR A 15 23.47 26.14 -19.87
N LEU A 16 24.77 25.95 -19.60
CA LEU A 16 25.40 24.64 -19.39
C LEU A 16 25.49 24.22 -17.91
N VAL A 17 24.76 24.90 -17.01
CA VAL A 17 24.54 24.38 -15.65
C VAL A 17 23.33 23.46 -15.73
N PRO A 18 23.49 22.13 -15.91
CA PRO A 18 22.38 21.23 -15.73
C PRO A 18 21.94 21.38 -14.28
N SER A 19 20.75 21.97 -14.08
CA SER A 19 20.03 21.85 -12.82
C SER A 19 20.10 20.39 -12.42
N VAL A 20 20.69 20.12 -11.26
CA VAL A 20 20.77 18.77 -10.72
C VAL A 20 19.33 18.32 -10.50
N ILE A 21 18.79 17.58 -11.47
CA ILE A 21 17.46 17.00 -11.40
C ILE A 21 17.54 16.01 -10.26
N THR A 22 17.16 16.47 -9.06
CA THR A 22 16.98 15.58 -7.93
C THR A 22 15.70 14.84 -8.24
N ALA A 23 15.79 13.59 -8.66
CA ALA A 23 14.62 12.73 -8.72
C ALA A 23 13.96 12.76 -7.34
N GLN A 24 12.63 12.89 -7.29
CA GLN A 24 11.91 12.83 -6.02
C GLN A 24 12.17 11.45 -5.44
N VAL A 25 12.85 11.41 -4.29
CA VAL A 25 13.03 10.17 -3.55
C VAL A 25 11.69 9.88 -2.89
N ASP A 26 11.07 8.77 -3.26
CA ASP A 26 9.88 8.28 -2.58
C ASP A 26 10.18 8.16 -1.08
N LYS A 27 9.23 8.60 -0.24
CA LYS A 27 9.38 8.59 1.21
C LYS A 27 8.92 7.24 1.76
N GLU A 28 8.22 7.26 2.89
CA GLU A 28 7.73 6.06 3.56
C GLU A 28 6.67 5.34 2.72
N ASP A 29 6.67 4.01 2.80
CA ASP A 29 5.66 3.17 2.18
C ASP A 29 4.28 3.42 2.81
N ILE A 30 3.26 3.45 1.97
CA ILE A 30 1.87 3.46 2.43
C ILE A 30 1.52 2.04 2.91
N THR A 31 1.48 1.83 4.23
CA THR A 31 1.19 0.52 4.83
C THR A 31 -0.28 0.39 5.27
N PHE A 32 -0.93 -0.70 4.88
CA PHE A 32 -2.33 -1.00 5.21
C PHE A 32 -2.40 -2.16 6.22
N GLY A 33 -2.08 -1.87 7.48
CA GLY A 33 -2.15 -2.85 8.57
C GLY A 33 -1.03 -3.89 8.54
N LYS A 34 -1.23 -5.02 9.21
CA LYS A 34 -0.25 -6.12 9.33
C LYS A 34 -0.87 -7.44 8.89
N TYR A 35 -0.04 -8.38 8.43
CA TYR A 35 -0.46 -9.76 8.28
C TYR A 35 0.06 -10.63 9.43
N ARG A 36 -0.66 -11.71 9.72
CA ARG A 36 -0.26 -12.76 10.68
C ARG A 36 -0.48 -14.12 10.07
N THR A 37 0.35 -15.09 10.43
CA THR A 37 0.17 -16.49 10.03
C THR A 37 -0.23 -17.31 11.25
N ILE A 38 -1.30 -18.10 11.12
CA ILE A 38 -1.77 -19.02 12.16
C ILE A 38 -1.86 -20.43 11.60
N TYR A 39 -1.57 -21.44 12.40
CA TYR A 39 -1.87 -22.82 12.02
C TYR A 39 -3.33 -23.14 12.38
N SER A 40 -4.09 -23.65 11.42
CA SER A 40 -5.47 -24.08 11.64
C SER A 40 -5.51 -25.59 11.75
N GLU A 41 -5.77 -26.11 12.95
CA GLU A 41 -5.91 -27.55 13.19
C GLU A 41 -7.05 -28.15 12.36
N VAL A 42 -8.19 -27.46 12.31
CA VAL A 42 -9.37 -27.88 11.53
C VAL A 42 -9.05 -28.05 10.04
N LEU A 43 -8.16 -27.22 9.48
CA LEU A 43 -7.77 -27.27 8.08
C LEU A 43 -6.44 -27.98 7.83
N GLY A 44 -5.74 -28.41 8.88
CA GLY A 44 -4.41 -29.01 8.82
C GLY A 44 -3.34 -28.14 8.16
N GLN A 45 -3.48 -26.81 8.14
CA GLN A 45 -2.56 -25.93 7.39
C GLN A 45 -2.43 -24.52 7.98
N GLU A 46 -1.34 -23.86 7.62
CA GLU A 46 -1.14 -22.43 7.87
C GLU A 46 -2.11 -21.56 7.06
N ARG A 47 -2.61 -20.51 7.71
CA ARG A 47 -3.48 -19.49 7.14
C ARG A 47 -2.89 -18.12 7.42
N MET A 48 -2.85 -17.30 6.39
CA MET A 48 -2.47 -15.90 6.52
C MET A 48 -3.73 -15.07 6.74
N LEU A 49 -3.67 -14.15 7.70
CA LEU A 49 -4.72 -13.21 8.04
C LEU A 49 -4.19 -11.79 7.88
N TYR A 50 -4.96 -10.92 7.23
CA TYR A 50 -4.74 -9.47 7.31
C TYR A 50 -5.46 -8.92 8.54
N VAL A 51 -4.81 -8.01 9.26
CA VAL A 51 -5.36 -7.38 10.46
C VAL A 51 -5.11 -5.88 10.36
N LYS A 52 -6.20 -5.11 10.29
CA LYS A 52 -6.18 -3.65 10.46
C LYS A 52 -6.79 -3.32 11.80
N LEU A 53 -6.02 -2.61 12.63
CA LEU A 53 -6.45 -2.08 13.91
C LEU A 53 -6.87 -0.61 13.72
N PRO A 54 -7.81 -0.11 14.56
CA PRO A 54 -8.09 1.31 14.70
C PRO A 54 -6.84 2.12 15.04
N GLU A 55 -6.89 3.42 14.74
CA GLU A 55 -5.87 4.35 15.22
C GLU A 55 -5.90 4.39 16.76
N ASN A 56 -4.74 4.43 17.40
CA ASN A 56 -4.57 4.43 18.86
C ASN A 56 -5.01 3.16 19.60
N TYR A 57 -5.24 2.04 18.91
CA TYR A 57 -5.62 0.76 19.52
C TYR A 57 -4.72 0.36 20.71
N GLU A 58 -3.40 0.51 20.59
CA GLU A 58 -2.44 0.12 21.64
C GLU A 58 -2.47 1.04 22.87
N SER A 59 -2.99 2.25 22.73
CA SER A 59 -3.10 3.25 23.80
C SER A 59 -4.51 3.39 24.36
N SER A 60 -5.49 2.66 23.80
CA SER A 60 -6.88 2.67 24.24
C SER A 60 -7.21 1.38 25.00
N GLU A 61 -8.14 1.48 25.95
CA GLU A 61 -8.75 0.33 26.62
C GLU A 61 -10.15 0.01 26.05
N ASP A 62 -10.55 0.66 24.95
CA ASP A 62 -11.86 0.47 24.34
C ASP A 62 -12.02 -0.93 23.74
N ALA A 63 -13.25 -1.45 23.79
CA ALA A 63 -13.63 -2.65 23.07
C ALA A 63 -14.09 -2.29 21.65
N TYR A 64 -13.47 -2.92 20.65
CA TYR A 64 -13.76 -2.68 19.23
C TYR A 64 -14.50 -3.88 18.60
N PRO A 65 -15.55 -3.66 17.79
CA PRO A 65 -16.14 -4.73 17.00
C PRO A 65 -15.15 -5.26 15.96
N VAL A 66 -15.31 -6.54 15.60
CA VAL A 66 -14.43 -7.23 14.66
C VAL A 66 -15.20 -7.62 13.40
N VAL A 67 -14.76 -7.09 12.25
CA VAL A 67 -15.27 -7.46 10.94
C VAL A 67 -14.40 -8.57 10.35
N PHE A 68 -14.96 -9.78 10.28
CA PHE A 68 -14.32 -10.89 9.59
C PHE A 68 -14.67 -10.89 8.11
N GLN A 69 -13.68 -10.60 7.26
CA GLN A 69 -13.84 -10.61 5.81
C GLN A 69 -13.26 -11.88 5.20
N LEU A 70 -14.10 -12.62 4.48
CA LEU A 70 -13.66 -13.77 3.68
C LEU A 70 -13.08 -13.32 2.34
N TYR A 71 -12.23 -14.17 1.74
CA TYR A 71 -11.61 -13.93 0.43
C TYR A 71 -10.71 -12.69 0.35
N ALA A 72 -10.10 -12.27 1.47
CA ALA A 72 -9.21 -11.11 1.52
C ALA A 72 -7.92 -11.22 0.68
N HIS A 73 -7.66 -12.37 0.05
CA HIS A 73 -6.55 -12.56 -0.89
C HIS A 73 -6.59 -11.60 -2.10
N PHE A 74 -7.78 -11.09 -2.45
CA PHE A 74 -7.93 -10.00 -3.40
C PHE A 74 -7.84 -8.67 -2.65
N LEU A 75 -6.61 -8.23 -2.40
CA LEU A 75 -6.32 -7.09 -1.53
C LEU A 75 -7.04 -5.81 -2.00
N GLU A 76 -6.82 -5.41 -3.25
CA GLU A 76 -7.32 -4.14 -3.79
C GLU A 76 -8.83 -4.13 -4.04
N SER A 77 -9.38 -5.23 -4.56
CA SER A 77 -10.78 -5.27 -5.00
C SER A 77 -11.76 -5.67 -3.90
N TYR A 78 -11.30 -6.32 -2.83
CA TYR A 78 -12.17 -6.77 -1.74
C TYR A 78 -11.73 -6.23 -0.38
N TYR A 79 -10.48 -6.44 0.02
CA TYR A 79 -10.07 -6.14 1.40
C TYR A 79 -9.97 -4.63 1.69
N LEU A 80 -9.23 -3.88 0.86
CA LEU A 80 -9.03 -2.45 1.06
C LEU A 80 -10.34 -1.63 1.04
N PRO A 81 -11.33 -1.92 0.16
CA PRO A 81 -12.62 -1.26 0.21
C PRO A 81 -13.32 -1.40 1.57
N VAL A 82 -13.32 -2.59 2.17
CA VAL A 82 -13.93 -2.81 3.49
C VAL A 82 -13.21 -2.01 4.57
N VAL A 83 -11.88 -2.02 4.57
CA VAL A 83 -11.08 -1.21 5.49
C VAL A 83 -11.40 0.28 5.35
N ARG A 84 -11.53 0.78 4.11
CA ARG A 84 -11.83 2.19 3.88
C ARG A 84 -13.26 2.54 4.28
N THR A 85 -14.24 1.72 3.92
CA THR A 85 -15.65 1.97 4.24
C THR A 85 -15.89 1.92 5.73
N THR A 86 -15.35 0.93 6.45
CA THR A 86 -15.50 0.83 7.91
C THR A 86 -14.92 2.05 8.62
N HIS A 87 -13.73 2.50 8.23
CA HIS A 87 -13.13 3.72 8.76
C HIS A 87 -13.93 4.98 8.40
N LEU A 88 -14.44 5.09 7.18
CA LEU A 88 -15.29 6.22 6.78
C LEU A 88 -16.59 6.29 7.60
N MET A 89 -17.25 5.15 7.81
CA MET A 89 -18.45 5.09 8.65
C MET A 89 -18.15 5.49 10.09
N ALA A 90 -16.97 5.10 10.60
CA ALA A 90 -16.50 5.54 11.91
C ALA A 90 -16.29 7.05 11.99
N GLN A 91 -15.63 7.64 10.99
CA GLN A 91 -15.44 9.09 10.90
C GLN A 91 -16.77 9.86 10.78
N MET A 92 -17.77 9.27 10.14
CA MET A 92 -19.11 9.86 10.02
C MET A 92 -19.98 9.65 11.28
N GLY A 93 -19.53 8.85 12.25
CA GLY A 93 -20.30 8.50 13.45
C GLY A 93 -21.46 7.52 13.18
N GLU A 94 -21.50 6.88 12.01
CA GLU A 94 -22.53 5.91 11.65
C GLU A 94 -22.24 4.51 12.19
N ALA A 95 -20.97 4.21 12.45
CA ALA A 95 -20.51 2.98 13.09
C ALA A 95 -19.38 3.34 14.07
N PRO A 96 -19.06 2.50 15.07
CA PRO A 96 -17.83 2.66 15.83
C PRO A 96 -16.60 2.33 14.98
N GLU A 97 -15.41 2.72 15.44
CA GLU A 97 -14.15 2.20 14.91
C GLU A 97 -14.10 0.67 15.07
N MET A 98 -13.53 -0.03 14.09
CA MET A 98 -13.59 -1.49 14.02
C MET A 98 -12.24 -2.11 13.70
N ILE A 99 -12.01 -3.31 14.22
CA ILE A 99 -10.91 -4.18 13.79
C ILE A 99 -11.36 -4.93 12.54
N VAL A 100 -10.59 -4.86 11.46
CA VAL A 100 -10.89 -5.61 10.23
C VAL A 100 -9.91 -6.77 10.10
N VAL A 101 -10.44 -8.00 10.01
CA VAL A 101 -9.66 -9.23 9.88
C VAL A 101 -10.00 -9.93 8.56
N GLY A 102 -9.05 -9.94 7.65
CA GLY A 102 -9.17 -10.57 6.33
C GLY A 102 -8.60 -11.98 6.31
N SER A 103 -9.40 -13.00 5.98
CA SER A 103 -8.92 -14.37 5.81
C SER A 103 -8.48 -14.63 4.37
N MET A 104 -7.20 -15.00 4.21
CA MET A 104 -6.65 -15.39 2.91
C MET A 104 -6.61 -16.90 2.74
N LYS A 105 -7.01 -17.36 1.56
CA LYS A 105 -6.70 -18.72 1.13
C LYS A 105 -5.24 -18.77 0.69
N LYS A 106 -4.51 -19.82 1.08
CA LYS A 106 -3.18 -20.10 0.55
C LYS A 106 -3.32 -20.25 -0.98
N ARG A 107 -2.74 -19.32 -1.74
CA ARG A 107 -2.77 -19.33 -3.20
C ARG A 107 -2.13 -20.64 -3.67
N LEU A 108 -2.89 -21.49 -4.38
CA LEU A 108 -2.30 -22.65 -5.06
C LEU A 108 -1.28 -22.12 -6.07
N LYS A 109 -0.09 -22.70 -6.07
CA LYS A 109 1.08 -22.34 -6.91
C LYS A 109 0.82 -22.44 -8.44
N TYR A 110 -0.39 -22.82 -8.86
CA TYR A 110 -0.73 -23.15 -10.25
C TYR A 110 -1.33 -21.99 -11.06
N PHE A 111 -1.65 -20.84 -10.45
CA PHE A 111 -2.19 -19.68 -11.17
C PHE A 111 -1.12 -18.71 -11.72
N THR A 112 0.15 -19.12 -11.76
CA THR A 112 1.25 -18.31 -12.33
C THR A 112 1.52 -18.58 -13.82
N GLY A 113 0.62 -19.27 -14.52
CA GLY A 113 0.77 -19.57 -15.95
C GLY A 113 0.47 -18.43 -16.93
N CYS A 114 -0.13 -17.32 -16.48
CA CYS A 114 -0.61 -16.27 -17.40
C CYS A 114 0.17 -14.93 -17.28
N THR A 115 0.85 -14.66 -16.17
CA THR A 115 1.49 -13.35 -15.93
C THR A 115 2.90 -13.20 -16.49
N SER A 116 3.48 -14.20 -17.17
CA SER A 116 4.80 -14.05 -17.80
C SER A 116 4.79 -13.18 -19.06
N PHE A 117 3.62 -12.70 -19.51
CA PHE A 117 3.49 -11.97 -20.78
C PHE A 117 3.59 -10.43 -20.66
N ILE A 118 3.41 -9.83 -19.48
CA ILE A 118 3.37 -8.36 -19.31
C ILE A 118 4.63 -7.81 -18.62
N ARG A 119 5.79 -8.45 -18.81
CA ARG A 119 7.09 -7.92 -18.32
C ARG A 119 8.02 -7.49 -19.46
N ARG A 120 7.44 -7.12 -20.60
CA ARG A 120 8.19 -6.74 -21.80
C ARG A 120 7.42 -5.71 -22.64
N VAL A 121 7.05 -4.59 -22.03
CA VAL A 121 6.78 -3.32 -22.72
C VAL A 121 7.32 -2.20 -21.86
#